data_AF-A0A536HKE9-F1
#
_entry.id   AF-A0A536HKE9-F1
#
_cell.length_a   1.000
_cell.length_b   1.000
_cell.length_c   1.000
_cell.angle_alpha   90.00
_cell.angle_beta   90.00
_cell.angle_gamma   90.00
#
_symmetry.space_group_name_H-M   'P 1'
#
loop_
_entity.id
_entity.type
_entity.pdbx_description
1 polymer ?
#
loop_
_entity_poly.entity_id
_entity_poly.type
_entity_poly.pdbx_seq_one_letter_code
_entity_poly.pdbx_strand_id
1 'polypeptide(L)'
;MAGSVRGSGTRQAPWVLKTPPGTSEFQAFRDPALDPPALVVTVGKTELRYQLRCLDDLHAMLKKRGDWMALGSADEQKPAAEGTVEAWARSPKNPVGGWYGLKKGLRGRFGMYVPPVMEALKLAEVEHLPKNNRMRAL
;
A
#
# COMPACT_ATOMS: atom_id res chain seq x y z
N MET A 1 -9.01 7.43 -19.03
CA MET A 1 -9.14 5.97 -19.20
C MET A 1 -8.16 5.30 -18.26
N ALA A 2 -8.58 4.83 -17.09
CA ALA A 2 -7.72 4.03 -16.22
C ALA A 2 -7.50 2.69 -16.92
N GLY A 3 -6.30 2.50 -17.49
CA GLY A 3 -5.93 1.26 -18.17
C GLY A 3 -6.10 0.08 -17.22
N SER A 4 -6.75 -0.97 -17.69
CA SER A 4 -6.89 -2.22 -16.95
C SER A 4 -5.52 -2.70 -16.45
N VAL A 5 -5.35 -2.77 -15.13
CA VAL A 5 -4.13 -3.32 -14.52
C VAL A 5 -3.96 -4.77 -14.99
N ARG A 6 -2.75 -5.14 -15.40
CA ARG A 6 -2.44 -6.52 -15.81
C ARG A 6 -2.45 -7.43 -14.60
N GLY A 7 -3.14 -8.57 -14.68
CA GLY A 7 -3.24 -9.57 -13.61
C GLY A 7 -4.49 -9.42 -12.73
N SER A 8 -4.81 -10.46 -11.95
CA SER A 8 -5.99 -10.50 -11.08
C SER A 8 -5.66 -10.36 -9.58
N GLY A 9 -4.38 -10.15 -9.26
CA GLY A 9 -3.91 -10.02 -7.88
C GLY A 9 -3.94 -11.33 -7.10
N THR A 10 -3.72 -12.44 -7.80
CA THR A 10 -3.55 -13.77 -7.20
C THR A 10 -2.09 -14.21 -7.36
N ARG A 11 -1.66 -15.22 -6.60
CA ARG A 11 -0.30 -15.75 -6.69
C ARG A 11 0.08 -16.19 -8.11
N GLN A 12 -0.87 -16.76 -8.86
CA GLN A 12 -0.66 -17.24 -10.23
C GLN A 12 -0.73 -16.11 -11.27
N ALA A 13 -1.47 -15.04 -10.98
CA ALA A 13 -1.64 -13.88 -11.85
C ALA A 13 -1.53 -12.60 -11.02
N PRO A 14 -0.31 -12.24 -10.57
CA PRO A 14 -0.11 -11.05 -9.76
C PRO A 14 -0.40 -9.80 -10.58
N TRP A 15 -0.82 -8.73 -9.91
CA TRP A 15 -0.91 -7.42 -10.54
C TRP A 15 0.49 -6.95 -10.96
N VAL A 16 0.58 -6.31 -12.12
CA VAL A 16 1.77 -5.55 -12.53
C VAL A 16 1.45 -4.06 -12.40
N LEU A 17 2.09 -3.41 -11.43
CA LEU A 17 1.79 -2.05 -10.98
C LEU A 17 3.02 -1.16 -11.08
N LYS A 18 2.82 0.15 -11.01
CA LYS A 18 3.89 1.13 -10.89
C LYS A 18 3.80 1.84 -9.55
N THR A 19 4.94 2.27 -9.02
CA THR A 19 4.99 3.18 -7.87
C THR A 19 4.23 4.47 -8.18
N PRO A 20 3.75 5.23 -7.19
CA PRO A 20 2.95 6.43 -7.42
C PRO A 20 3.59 7.43 -8.42
N PRO A 21 4.90 7.71 -8.40
CA PRO A 21 5.51 8.56 -9.43
C PRO A 21 5.57 7.96 -10.85
N GLY A 22 5.18 6.70 -11.04
CA GLY A 22 5.19 6.00 -12.33
C GLY A 22 6.57 5.49 -12.79
N THR A 23 7.59 5.57 -11.94
CA THR A 23 9.00 5.35 -12.32
C THR A 23 9.50 3.91 -12.13
N SER A 24 8.91 3.14 -11.22
CA SER A 24 9.33 1.76 -10.94
C SER A 24 8.15 0.80 -11.04
N GLU A 25 8.34 -0.30 -11.76
CA GLU A 25 7.37 -1.41 -11.82
C GLU A 25 7.57 -2.37 -10.64
N PHE A 26 6.48 -2.94 -10.14
CA PHE A 26 6.47 -4.00 -9.15
C PHE A 26 5.28 -4.94 -9.36
N GLN A 27 5.34 -6.10 -8.71
CA GLN A 27 4.23 -7.05 -8.69
C GLN A 27 3.59 -7.12 -7.32
N ALA A 28 2.27 -7.32 -7.28
CA ALA A 28 1.56 -7.53 -6.02
C ALA A 28 0.44 -8.56 -6.15
N PHE A 29 0.20 -9.33 -5.10
CA PHE A 29 -0.92 -10.25 -5.03
C PHE A 29 -1.42 -10.44 -3.60
N ARG A 30 -2.69 -10.80 -3.47
CA ARG A 30 -3.30 -11.17 -2.21
C ARG A 30 -3.06 -12.65 -1.96
N ASP A 31 -2.65 -12.98 -0.73
CA ASP A 31 -2.47 -14.34 -0.28
C ASP A 31 -3.18 -14.57 1.06
N PRO A 32 -4.44 -15.06 1.01
CA PRO A 32 -5.19 -15.39 2.21
C PRO A 32 -4.71 -16.67 2.91
N ALA A 33 -3.81 -17.46 2.30
CA ALA A 33 -3.31 -18.71 2.87
C ALA A 33 -2.06 -18.52 3.75
N LEU A 34 -1.47 -17.32 3.76
CA LEU A 34 -0.40 -16.96 4.71
C LEU A 34 -0.97 -16.71 6.11
N ASP A 35 -0.12 -16.85 7.14
CA ASP A 35 -0.47 -16.55 8.52
C ASP A 35 0.48 -15.46 9.09
N PRO A 36 -0.02 -14.24 9.34
CA PRO A 36 -1.36 -13.76 9.00
C PRO A 36 -1.56 -13.62 7.47
N PRO A 37 -2.82 -13.58 6.98
CA PRO A 37 -3.12 -13.30 5.58
C PRO A 37 -2.40 -12.04 5.12
N ALA A 38 -1.80 -12.07 3.91
CA ALA A 38 -0.93 -10.98 3.47
C ALA A 38 -1.20 -10.48 2.05
N LEU A 39 -1.00 -9.19 1.85
CA LEU A 39 -0.67 -8.62 0.56
C LEU A 39 0.85 -8.77 0.36
N VAL A 40 1.23 -9.52 -0.67
CA VAL A 40 2.63 -9.74 -1.05
C VAL A 40 2.99 -8.76 -2.15
N VAL A 41 4.14 -8.11 -2.00
CA VAL A 41 4.69 -7.14 -2.95
C VAL A 41 6.11 -7.56 -3.32
N THR A 42 6.38 -7.73 -4.60
CA THR A 42 7.67 -8.15 -5.13
C THR A 42 8.30 -7.05 -5.98
N VAL A 43 9.50 -6.63 -5.60
CA VAL A 43 10.31 -5.61 -6.28
C VAL A 43 11.69 -6.19 -6.55
N GLY A 44 11.97 -6.53 -7.80
CA GLY A 44 13.18 -7.28 -8.17
C GLY A 44 13.22 -8.62 -7.42
N LYS A 45 14.23 -8.81 -6.56
CA LYS A 45 14.39 -10.01 -5.71
C LYS A 45 13.81 -9.86 -4.29
N THR A 46 13.31 -8.67 -3.97
CA THR A 46 12.85 -8.34 -2.62
C THR A 46 11.36 -8.53 -2.52
N GLU A 47 10.92 -9.28 -1.52
CA GLU A 47 9.52 -9.47 -1.19
C GLU A 47 9.19 -8.74 0.12
N LEU A 48 8.24 -7.82 0.05
CA LEU A 48 7.60 -7.16 1.19
C LEU A 48 6.23 -7.81 1.41
N ARG A 49 5.79 -7.84 2.67
CA ARG A 49 4.47 -8.37 3.04
C ARG A 49 3.79 -7.43 4.01
N TYR A 50 2.53 -7.14 3.74
CA TYR A 50 1.65 -6.38 4.60
C TYR A 50 0.46 -7.26 4.99
N GLN A 51 -0.08 -7.14 6.21
CA GLN A 51 -1.31 -7.86 6.55
C GLN A 51 -2.42 -7.50 5.55
N LEU A 52 -3.11 -8.50 5.01
CA LEU A 52 -4.07 -8.33 3.92
C LEU A 52 -5.23 -7.39 4.28
N ARG A 53 -5.66 -7.43 5.54
CA ARG A 53 -6.69 -6.52 6.09
C ARG A 53 -6.35 -5.03 5.96
N CYS A 54 -5.09 -4.69 5.69
CA CYS A 54 -4.68 -3.30 5.51
C CYS A 54 -5.43 -2.61 4.38
N LEU A 55 -5.91 -3.33 3.36
CA LEU A 55 -6.69 -2.77 2.26
C LEU A 55 -8.03 -2.23 2.76
N ASP A 56 -8.75 -3.04 3.54
CA ASP A 56 -10.06 -2.67 4.08
C ASP A 56 -9.92 -1.61 5.18
N ASP A 57 -8.95 -1.77 6.08
CA ASP A 57 -8.70 -0.82 7.16
C ASP A 57 -8.26 0.56 6.61
N LEU A 58 -7.44 0.58 5.55
CA LEU A 58 -7.01 1.81 4.88
C LEU A 58 -8.19 2.48 4.20
N HIS A 59 -9.03 1.71 3.49
CA HIS A 59 -10.23 2.24 2.86
C HIS A 59 -11.16 2.91 3.88
N ALA A 60 -11.45 2.21 4.98
CA ALA A 60 -12.31 2.72 6.04
C ALA A 60 -11.73 4.00 6.68
N MET A 61 -10.42 4.04 6.92
CA MET A 61 -9.75 5.23 7.44
C MET A 61 -9.83 6.41 6.48
N LEU A 62 -9.58 6.19 5.19
CA LEU A 62 -9.65 7.24 4.16
C LEU A 62 -11.09 7.76 3.98
N LYS A 63 -12.10 6.89 4.02
CA LYS A 63 -13.51 7.29 4.01
C LYS A 63 -13.87 8.17 5.19
N LYS A 64 -13.42 7.78 6.39
CA LYS A 64 -13.64 8.57 7.60
C LYS A 64 -12.94 9.93 7.53
N ARG A 65 -11.76 10.00 6.91
CA ARG A 65 -11.07 11.26 6.66
C ARG A 65 -11.83 12.15 5.68
N GLY A 66 -12.37 11.58 4.60
CA GLY A 66 -13.17 12.29 3.61
C GLY A 66 -12.39 13.25 2.69
N ASP A 67 -11.06 13.24 2.75
CA ASP A 67 -10.18 14.12 1.97
C ASP A 67 -8.86 13.43 1.62
N TRP A 68 -8.08 14.06 0.75
CA TRP A 68 -6.75 13.65 0.34
C TRP A 68 -5.77 13.55 1.52
N MET A 69 -5.02 12.46 1.54
CA MET A 69 -3.98 12.18 2.53
C MET A 69 -2.64 11.96 1.82
N ALA A 70 -1.60 12.65 2.27
CA ALA A 70 -0.25 12.46 1.75
C ALA A 70 0.25 11.03 1.97
N LEU A 71 0.90 10.44 0.96
CA LEU A 71 1.38 9.07 1.03
C LEU A 71 2.52 8.93 2.05
N GLY A 72 3.47 9.88 2.05
CA GLY A 72 4.53 9.97 3.06
C GLY A 72 5.48 8.77 3.13
N SER A 73 5.63 8.02 2.03
CA SER A 73 6.41 6.78 1.99
C SER A 73 7.78 6.93 2.65
N ALA A 74 8.08 6.03 3.59
CA ALA A 74 9.35 5.99 4.30
C ALA A 74 9.77 4.55 4.58
N ASP A 75 11.08 4.30 4.56
CA ASP A 75 11.66 3.03 5.01
C ASP A 75 11.33 2.76 6.49
N GLU A 76 11.47 1.51 6.94
CA GLU A 76 11.22 1.13 8.35
C GLU A 76 12.10 1.92 9.32
N GLN A 77 13.35 2.17 8.94
CA GLN A 77 14.35 2.84 9.77
C GLN A 77 14.19 4.37 9.80
N LYS A 78 13.36 4.94 8.92
CA LYS A 78 13.16 6.38 8.82
C LYS A 78 11.84 6.77 9.48
N PRO A 79 11.78 7.94 10.16
CA PRO A 79 10.53 8.46 10.66
C PRO A 79 9.57 8.70 9.49
N ALA A 80 8.30 8.32 9.66
CA ALA A 80 7.25 8.72 8.74
C ALA A 80 6.69 10.08 9.18
N ALA A 81 6.46 10.97 8.22
CA ALA A 81 5.87 12.27 8.51
C ALA A 81 4.45 12.09 9.07
N GLU A 82 4.13 12.81 10.14
CA GLU A 82 2.80 12.74 10.76
C GLU A 82 1.69 13.12 9.78
N GLY A 83 0.50 12.56 9.99
CA GLY A 83 -0.65 12.81 9.13
C GLY A 83 -0.58 12.14 7.74
N THR A 84 0.41 11.28 7.49
CA THR A 84 0.55 10.54 6.23
C THR A 84 0.04 9.10 6.30
N VAL A 85 -0.25 8.51 5.14
CA VAL A 85 -0.66 7.10 5.01
C VAL A 85 0.39 6.18 5.62
N GLU A 86 1.67 6.45 5.33
CA GLU A 86 2.79 5.71 5.90
C GLU A 86 2.83 5.78 7.44
N ALA A 87 2.61 6.97 8.02
CA ALA A 87 2.59 7.13 9.47
C ALA A 87 1.40 6.40 10.12
N TRP A 88 0.22 6.42 9.49
CA TRP A 88 -0.93 5.65 9.95
C TRP A 88 -0.67 4.14 9.91
N ALA A 89 -0.04 3.65 8.85
CA ALA A 89 0.20 2.22 8.64
C ALA A 89 1.19 1.57 9.64
N ARG A 90 1.95 2.39 10.35
CA ARG A 90 2.89 1.97 11.41
C ARG A 90 2.48 2.44 12.81
N SER A 91 1.32 3.07 12.95
CA SER A 91 0.87 3.68 14.19
C SER A 91 0.37 2.64 15.20
N PRO A 92 0.70 2.78 16.50
CA PRO A 92 0.10 1.95 17.55
C PRO A 92 -1.41 2.18 17.71
N LYS A 93 -1.95 3.24 17.10
CA LYS A 93 -3.39 3.59 17.14
C LYS A 93 -4.18 3.05 15.96
N ASN A 94 -3.54 2.33 15.03
CA ASN A 94 -4.26 1.71 13.93
C ASN A 94 -4.93 0.38 14.38
N PRO A 95 -5.84 -0.20 13.57
CA PRO A 95 -6.56 -1.43 13.93
C PRO A 95 -5.70 -2.64 14.33
N VAL A 96 -4.43 -2.68 13.93
CA VAL A 96 -3.50 -3.79 14.25
C VAL A 96 -2.50 -3.43 15.35
N GLY A 97 -2.62 -2.23 15.95
CA GLY A 97 -1.77 -1.80 17.06
C GLY A 97 -0.30 -1.59 16.70
N GLY A 98 0.04 -1.34 15.44
CA GLY A 98 1.43 -1.18 15.01
C GLY A 98 1.64 -1.29 13.51
N TRP A 99 2.59 -2.11 13.09
CA TRP A 99 2.94 -2.24 11.68
C TRP A 99 2.02 -3.21 10.95
N TYR A 100 1.45 -2.77 9.82
CA TYR A 100 0.92 -3.72 8.84
C TYR A 100 2.02 -4.53 8.17
N GLY A 101 3.22 -3.95 8.02
CA GLY A 101 4.39 -4.64 7.48
C GLY A 101 4.83 -5.79 8.38
N LEU A 102 4.96 -6.99 7.80
CA LEU A 102 5.18 -8.23 8.55
C LEU A 102 6.66 -8.54 8.79
N LYS A 103 7.50 -8.36 7.76
CA LYS A 103 8.90 -8.77 7.80
C LYS A 103 9.78 -7.65 8.37
N LYS A 104 10.44 -7.90 9.50
CA LYS A 104 11.43 -6.98 10.11
C LYS A 104 12.51 -6.59 9.10
N GLY A 105 12.84 -5.31 9.04
CA GLY A 105 13.73 -4.72 8.04
C GLY A 105 13.04 -4.35 6.73
N LEU A 106 11.78 -4.76 6.52
CA LEU A 106 10.98 -4.53 5.31
C LEU A 106 9.52 -4.15 5.66
N ARG A 107 9.28 -3.51 6.82
CA ARG A 107 7.92 -3.15 7.25
C ARG A 107 7.42 -1.82 6.69
N GLY A 108 8.33 -0.94 6.27
CA GLY A 108 8.01 0.38 5.72
C GLY A 108 7.58 0.34 4.26
N ARG A 109 7.65 1.51 3.62
CA ARG A 109 7.23 1.76 2.22
C ARG A 109 5.78 1.37 1.96
N PHE A 110 4.95 1.35 2.99
CA PHE A 110 3.52 1.09 2.86
C PHE A 110 2.87 2.11 1.91
N GLY A 111 3.17 3.40 2.09
CA GLY A 111 2.71 4.49 1.22
C GLY A 111 3.32 4.48 -0.19
N MET A 112 4.25 3.57 -0.49
CA MET A 112 4.77 3.37 -1.85
C MET A 112 3.99 2.28 -2.59
N TYR A 113 3.70 1.16 -1.92
CA TYR A 113 3.26 -0.05 -2.61
C TYR A 113 1.78 -0.36 -2.43
N VAL A 114 1.16 0.05 -1.33
CA VAL A 114 -0.27 -0.20 -1.07
C VAL A 114 -1.18 0.73 -1.87
N PRO A 115 -0.89 2.04 -2.04
CA PRO A 115 -1.80 2.93 -2.79
C PRO A 115 -2.08 2.50 -4.23
N PRO A 116 -1.09 2.08 -5.06
CA PRO A 116 -1.39 1.57 -6.40
C PRO A 116 -2.27 0.31 -6.41
N VAL A 117 -2.19 -0.52 -5.36
CA VAL A 117 -3.08 -1.68 -5.19
C VAL A 117 -4.52 -1.23 -4.89
N MET A 118 -4.68 -0.23 -4.03
CA MET A 118 -5.99 0.35 -3.71
C MET A 118 -6.67 0.95 -4.95
N GLU A 119 -5.90 1.63 -5.79
CA GLU A 119 -6.38 2.16 -7.07
C GLU A 119 -6.76 1.05 -8.05
N ALA A 120 -5.92 0.01 -8.19
CA ALA A 120 -6.21 -1.15 -9.02
C ALA A 120 -7.51 -1.87 -8.62
N LEU A 121 -7.82 -1.87 -7.33
CA LEU A 121 -9.04 -2.43 -6.74
C LEU A 121 -10.24 -1.47 -6.80
N LYS A 122 -10.07 -0.25 -7.31
CA LYS A 122 -11.09 0.80 -7.32
C LYS A 122 -11.62 1.15 -5.92
N LEU A 123 -10.73 1.11 -4.93
CA LEU A 123 -11.02 1.53 -3.55
C LEU A 123 -10.56 2.97 -3.28
N ALA A 124 -9.57 3.46 -4.00
CA ALA A 124 -9.03 4.80 -3.80
C ALA A 124 -8.60 5.44 -5.13
N GLU A 125 -8.50 6.76 -5.11
CA GLU A 125 -7.78 7.54 -6.13
C GLU A 125 -6.37 7.86 -5.61
N VAL A 126 -5.38 7.85 -6.50
CA VAL A 126 -3.98 8.13 -6.18
C VAL A 126 -3.42 9.18 -7.13
N GLU A 127 -2.66 10.12 -6.60
CA GLU A 127 -1.92 11.08 -7.43
C GLU A 127 -0.64 10.45 -8.00
N HIS A 128 -0.32 10.83 -9.24
CA HIS A 128 0.85 10.37 -9.99
C HIS A 128 1.78 11.51 -10.40
N LEU A 129 2.13 12.34 -9.42
CA LEU A 129 3.13 13.41 -9.52
C LEU A 129 4.55 12.87 -9.25
N PRO A 130 5.60 13.60 -9.68
CA PRO A 130 6.98 13.24 -9.37
C PRO A 130 7.31 13.12 -7.87
N LYS A 131 6.58 13.85 -7.01
CA LYS A 131 6.76 13.85 -5.55
C LYS A 131 5.48 14.30 -4.85
N ASN A 132 5.41 14.06 -3.53
CA ASN A 132 4.32 14.51 -2.64
C ASN A 132 2.92 14.01 -3.04
N ASN A 133 2.86 12.81 -3.63
CA ASN A 133 1.61 12.17 -3.99
C ASN A 133 0.71 11.98 -2.78
N ARG A 134 -0.60 12.04 -3.04
CA ARG A 134 -1.67 11.82 -2.07
C ARG A 134 -2.61 10.72 -2.57
N MET A 135 -3.46 10.24 -1.68
CA MET A 135 -4.59 9.38 -2.02
C MET A 135 -5.85 9.76 -1.25
N ARG A 136 -7.01 9.38 -1.76
CA ARG A 136 -8.30 9.47 -1.06
C ARG A 136 -9.17 8.27 -1.39
N ALA A 137 -10.13 7.96 -0.52
CA ALA A 137 -11.10 6.89 -0.78
C ALA A 137 -12.07 7.27 -1.91
N LEU A 138 -12.56 6.24 -2.60
CA LEU A 138 -13.73 6.28 -3.48
C LEU A 138 -15.04 5.99 -2.71
#